data_AF-A0A292ZA79-F1
#
_entry.id   AF-A0A292ZA79-F1
#
_cell.length_a   1.000
_cell.length_b   1.000
_cell.length_c   1.000
_cell.angle_alpha   90.00
_cell.angle_beta   90.00
_cell.angle_gamma   90.00
#
_symmetry.space_group_name_H-M   'P 1'
#
loop_
_entity.id
_entity.type
_entity.pdbx_description
1 polymer ?
#
loop_
_entity_poly.entity_id
_entity_poly.type
_entity_poly.pdbx_seq_one_letter_code
_entity_poly.pdbx_strand_id
1 'polypeptide(L)'
;MWRKGFAAIGVSAFNSPNSKTADAIKFGKKLKARYVMLGTKLTSSNTTAVPFTMPTSNTTVTNGTASVNSGGRFATGTYSGTSTTYGSQTSYIPITVNRFDKMAVYFAEVPKTGIGVMTRDLTPEEVAALETRRAIAIRFVRDNSPAYLADILPGDIITQLDGQPFDGEKWKVAAVPGATLRVQIVRGGQRRLMNIPIAADWHP
;
A
#
# COMPACT_ATOMS: atom_id res chain seq x y z
N MET A 1 5.43 0.14 13.91
CA MET A 1 6.21 1.35 13.54
C MET A 1 6.09 2.47 14.57
N TRP A 2 4.94 2.70 15.20
CA TRP A 2 4.75 3.79 16.17
C TRP A 2 5.72 3.77 17.36
N ARG A 3 6.06 2.59 17.91
CA ARG A 3 7.11 2.44 18.95
C ARG A 3 8.46 3.04 18.54
N LYS A 4 8.80 3.00 17.26
CA LYS A 4 10.04 3.59 16.71
C LYS A 4 9.91 5.10 16.44
N GLY A 5 8.78 5.72 16.76
CA GLY A 5 8.52 7.14 16.52
C GLY A 5 7.94 7.48 15.15
N PHE A 6 7.36 6.52 14.43
CA PHE A 6 6.85 6.71 13.08
C PHE A 6 5.33 6.48 12.99
N ALA A 7 4.59 7.45 12.45
CA ALA A 7 3.16 7.34 12.17
C ALA A 7 2.91 7.29 10.66
N ALA A 8 1.88 6.55 10.25
CA ALA A 8 1.44 6.53 8.86
C ALA A 8 0.82 7.89 8.51
N ILE A 9 1.36 8.57 7.51
CA ILE A 9 0.88 9.87 7.05
C ILE A 9 0.01 9.78 5.79
N GLY A 10 0.03 8.63 5.12
CA GLY A 10 -0.77 8.44 3.92
C GLY A 10 -0.64 7.04 3.36
N VAL A 11 -1.59 6.70 2.49
CA VAL A 11 -1.63 5.47 1.73
C VAL A 11 -1.80 5.80 0.26
N SER A 12 -1.16 5.02 -0.62
CA SER A 12 -1.43 5.05 -2.05
C SER A 12 -1.64 3.63 -2.55
N ALA A 13 -2.71 3.40 -3.31
CA ALA A 13 -2.98 2.12 -3.95
C ALA A 13 -3.06 2.31 -5.47
N PHE A 14 -2.49 1.36 -6.21
CA PHE A 14 -2.55 1.36 -7.68
C PHE A 14 -2.51 -0.05 -8.23
N ASN A 15 -3.30 -0.29 -9.29
CA ASN A 15 -3.27 -1.53 -10.06
C ASN A 15 -2.46 -1.29 -11.34
N SER A 16 -1.31 -1.95 -11.49
CA SER A 16 -0.44 -1.72 -12.65
C SER A 16 0.32 -2.97 -13.09
N PRO A 17 0.54 -3.16 -14.41
CA PRO A 17 1.41 -4.21 -14.91
C PRO A 17 2.90 -3.95 -14.67
N ASN A 18 3.31 -2.70 -14.42
CA ASN A 18 4.71 -2.32 -14.24
C ASN A 18 5.15 -2.21 -12.77
N SER A 19 6.47 -2.24 -12.52
CA SER A 19 7.07 -1.96 -11.21
C SER A 19 7.01 -0.46 -10.87
N LYS A 20 5.82 0.03 -10.56
CA LYS A 20 5.53 1.39 -10.05
C LYS A 20 6.12 1.69 -8.65
N THR A 21 7.09 0.90 -8.21
CA THR A 21 7.83 1.06 -6.95
C THR A 21 8.62 2.38 -6.92
N ALA A 22 9.23 2.77 -8.05
CA ALA A 22 9.97 4.03 -8.15
C ALA A 22 9.06 5.25 -7.96
N ASP A 23 7.83 5.19 -8.51
CA ASP A 23 6.84 6.27 -8.37
C ASP A 23 6.37 6.41 -6.91
N ALA A 24 6.16 5.29 -6.21
CA ALA A 24 5.85 5.30 -4.78
C ALA A 24 6.98 5.93 -3.95
N ILE A 25 8.25 5.60 -4.23
CA ILE A 25 9.39 6.23 -3.55
C ILE A 25 9.44 7.75 -3.83
N LYS A 26 9.21 8.17 -5.08
CA LYS A 26 9.17 9.59 -5.46
C LYS A 26 8.07 10.34 -4.72
N PHE A 27 6.90 9.73 -4.58
CA PHE A 27 5.79 10.32 -3.83
C PHE A 27 6.09 10.40 -2.33
N GLY A 28 6.69 9.35 -1.75
CA GLY A 28 7.14 9.36 -0.35
C GLY A 28 8.13 10.48 -0.06
N LYS A 29 9.08 10.76 -0.97
CA LYS A 29 10.00 11.90 -0.86
C LYS A 29 9.26 13.24 -0.83
N LYS A 30 8.25 13.42 -1.69
CA LYS A 30 7.43 14.64 -1.71
C LYS A 30 6.67 14.85 -0.39
N LEU A 31 6.19 13.76 0.20
CA LEU A 31 5.51 13.75 1.49
C LEU A 31 6.45 13.89 2.70
N LYS A 32 7.76 14.04 2.49
CA LYS A 32 8.78 14.00 3.56
C LYS A 32 8.67 12.74 4.43
N ALA A 33 8.23 11.62 3.85
CA ALA A 33 8.17 10.34 4.53
C ALA A 33 9.60 9.81 4.76
N ARG A 34 9.86 9.30 5.95
CA ARG A 34 11.14 8.67 6.29
C ARG A 34 11.18 7.19 5.93
N TYR A 35 10.02 6.51 5.97
CA TYR A 35 9.89 5.12 5.54
C TYR A 35 8.70 4.94 4.61
N VAL A 36 8.83 4.00 3.67
CA VAL A 36 7.77 3.57 2.75
C VAL A 36 7.67 2.06 2.84
N MET A 37 6.49 1.54 3.16
CA MET A 37 6.22 0.11 3.16
C MET A 37 5.40 -0.25 1.94
N LEU A 38 5.84 -1.25 1.18
CA LEU A 38 5.23 -1.67 -0.06
C LEU A 38 4.64 -3.07 0.08
N GLY A 39 3.35 -3.20 -0.21
CA GLY A 39 2.66 -4.47 -0.37
C GLY A 39 2.30 -4.69 -1.84
N THR A 40 2.52 -5.90 -2.34
CA THR A 40 2.18 -6.28 -3.71
C THR A 40 1.37 -7.56 -3.71
N LYS A 41 0.21 -7.57 -4.38
CA LYS A 41 -0.63 -8.75 -4.59
C LYS A 41 -0.89 -8.92 -6.08
N LEU A 42 -0.72 -10.13 -6.60
CA LEU A 42 -1.14 -10.46 -7.96
C LEU A 42 -2.67 -10.57 -7.99
N THR A 43 -3.32 -9.86 -8.91
CA THR A 43 -4.80 -9.76 -8.93
C THR A 43 -5.39 -10.39 -10.18
N SER A 44 -4.74 -10.25 -11.33
CA SER A 44 -5.26 -10.79 -12.59
C SER A 44 -4.17 -10.89 -13.63
N SER A 45 -4.19 -11.96 -14.42
CA SER A 45 -3.43 -12.08 -15.67
C SER A 45 -4.41 -11.99 -16.83
N ASN A 46 -4.32 -10.93 -17.64
CA ASN A 46 -5.16 -10.79 -18.83
C ASN A 46 -4.33 -11.16 -20.06
N THR A 47 -4.76 -12.21 -20.77
CA THR A 47 -4.19 -12.60 -22.07
C THR A 47 -5.03 -11.97 -23.16
N THR A 48 -4.41 -11.14 -23.99
CA THR A 48 -5.06 -10.47 -25.13
C THR A 48 -4.34 -10.90 -26.39
N ALA A 49 -5.06 -11.16 -27.48
CA ALA A 49 -4.45 -11.56 -28.73
C ALA A 49 -4.38 -10.38 -29.69
N VAL A 50 -3.17 -10.01 -30.13
CA VAL A 50 -2.96 -8.96 -31.12
C VAL A 50 -2.97 -9.60 -32.52
N PRO A 51 -3.79 -9.11 -33.46
CA PRO A 51 -3.77 -9.62 -34.82
C PRO A 51 -2.49 -9.16 -35.54
N PHE A 52 -1.82 -10.10 -36.19
CA PHE A 52 -0.70 -9.88 -37.07
C PHE A 52 -1.09 -10.32 -38.47
N THR A 53 -1.25 -9.38 -39.39
CA THR A 53 -1.69 -9.65 -40.76
C THR A 53 -0.51 -9.64 -41.71
N MET A 54 -0.27 -10.77 -42.38
CA MET A 54 0.73 -10.89 -43.43
C MET A 54 0.04 -10.88 -44.81
N PRO A 55 0.55 -10.12 -45.79
CA PRO A 55 0.10 -10.25 -47.17
C PRO A 55 0.59 -11.59 -47.75
N THR A 56 -0.29 -12.31 -48.43
CA THR A 56 0.03 -13.57 -49.11
C THR A 56 -0.33 -13.44 -50.58
N SER A 57 0.58 -13.80 -51.48
CA SER A 57 0.29 -13.86 -52.92
C SER A 57 0.47 -15.28 -53.42
N ASN A 58 -0.55 -15.82 -54.08
CA ASN A 58 -0.47 -17.10 -54.80
C ASN A 58 -0.62 -16.85 -56.30
N THR A 59 0.33 -17.32 -57.10
CA THR A 59 0.25 -17.26 -58.56
C THR A 59 -0.17 -18.63 -59.10
N THR A 60 -1.34 -18.69 -59.71
CA THR A 60 -1.86 -19.87 -60.40
C THR A 60 -1.65 -19.72 -61.90
N VAL A 61 -1.14 -20.76 -62.55
CA VAL A 61 -1.01 -20.82 -64.01
C VAL A 61 -2.11 -21.72 -64.56
N THR A 62 -2.95 -21.17 -65.43
CA THR A 62 -4.05 -21.89 -66.08
C THR A 62 -3.69 -22.11 -67.54
N ASN A 63 -3.58 -23.37 -67.95
CA ASN A 63 -3.34 -23.76 -69.32
C ASN A 63 -4.52 -24.59 -69.82
N GLY A 64 -4.97 -24.34 -71.04
CA GLY A 64 -6.07 -25.07 -71.65
C GLY A 64 -5.92 -25.18 -73.16
N THR A 65 -6.58 -26.17 -73.74
CA THR A 65 -6.59 -26.39 -75.19
C THR A 65 -8.02 -26.34 -75.68
N ALA A 66 -8.31 -25.43 -76.60
CA ALA A 66 -9.60 -25.32 -77.26
C ALA A 66 -9.50 -25.87 -78.69
N SER A 67 -10.40 -26.78 -79.04
CA SER A 67 -10.48 -27.37 -80.38
C SER A 67 -11.80 -26.98 -81.04
N VAL A 68 -11.74 -26.49 -82.27
CA VAL A 68 -12.94 -26.24 -83.10
C VAL A 68 -12.95 -27.20 -84.28
N ASN A 69 -14.13 -27.75 -84.56
CA ASN A 69 -14.36 -28.62 -85.72
C ASN A 69 -15.49 -28.01 -86.55
N SER A 70 -15.22 -27.73 -87.83
CA SER A 70 -16.21 -27.25 -88.79
C SER A 70 -15.92 -27.85 -90.17
N GLY A 71 -16.93 -28.47 -90.78
CA GLY A 71 -16.84 -29.00 -92.15
C GLY A 71 -15.68 -29.99 -92.39
N GLY A 72 -15.34 -30.85 -91.42
CA GLY A 72 -14.28 -31.86 -91.57
C GLY A 72 -12.85 -31.33 -91.37
N ARG A 73 -12.68 -30.08 -90.94
CA ARG A 73 -11.37 -29.47 -90.59
C ARG A 73 -11.28 -29.21 -89.09
N PHE A 74 -10.15 -29.60 -88.50
CA PHE A 74 -9.87 -29.42 -87.08
C PHE A 74 -8.82 -28.31 -86.89
N ALA A 75 -9.03 -27.44 -85.91
CA ALA A 75 -8.02 -26.50 -85.44
C ALA A 75 -7.97 -26.53 -83.92
N THR A 76 -6.77 -26.59 -83.36
CA THR A 76 -6.51 -26.60 -81.91
C THR A 76 -5.68 -25.39 -81.53
N GLY A 77 -6.14 -24.62 -80.55
CA GLY A 77 -5.41 -23.52 -79.95
C GLY A 77 -5.12 -23.81 -78.49
N THR A 78 -3.88 -23.62 -78.06
CA THR A 78 -3.49 -23.65 -76.65
C THR A 78 -3.50 -22.24 -76.10
N TYR A 79 -4.08 -22.03 -74.93
CA TYR A 79 -3.96 -20.78 -74.19
C TYR A 79 -3.31 -21.05 -72.83
N SER A 80 -2.50 -20.09 -72.39
CA SER A 80 -1.91 -20.05 -71.07
C SER A 80 -2.15 -18.68 -70.46
N GLY A 81 -2.52 -18.63 -69.19
CA GLY A 81 -2.75 -17.40 -68.46
C GLY A 81 -2.29 -17.55 -67.02
N THR A 82 -1.64 -16.52 -66.49
CA THR A 82 -1.24 -16.46 -65.08
C THR A 82 -2.20 -15.56 -64.32
N SER A 83 -2.71 -16.02 -63.18
CA SER A 83 -3.51 -15.22 -62.27
C SER A 83 -2.83 -15.18 -60.92
N THR A 84 -2.43 -13.99 -60.48
CA THR A 84 -1.89 -13.77 -59.13
C THR A 84 -3.02 -13.31 -58.23
N THR A 85 -3.40 -14.17 -57.28
CA THR A 85 -4.37 -13.85 -56.24
C THR A 85 -3.62 -13.27 -55.04
N TYR A 86 -3.97 -12.04 -54.66
CA TYR A 86 -3.52 -11.43 -53.42
C TYR A 86 -4.55 -11.69 -52.33
N GLY A 87 -4.08 -12.16 -51.19
CA GLY A 87 -4.87 -12.37 -49.99
C GLY A 87 -4.14 -11.86 -48.77
N SER A 88 -4.80 -11.94 -47.62
CA SER A 88 -4.21 -11.65 -46.33
C SER A 88 -4.48 -12.80 -45.38
N GLN A 89 -3.48 -13.17 -44.59
CA GLN A 89 -3.65 -14.11 -43.48
C GLN A 89 -3.42 -13.38 -42.17
N THR A 90 -4.40 -13.46 -41.26
CA THR A 90 -4.30 -12.86 -39.92
C THR A 90 -4.03 -13.95 -38.90
N SER A 91 -2.86 -13.91 -38.28
CA SER A 91 -2.52 -14.76 -37.13
C SER A 91 -2.66 -13.98 -35.84
N TYR A 92 -3.15 -14.62 -34.79
CA TYR A 92 -3.33 -14.00 -33.47
C TYR A 92 -2.17 -14.36 -32.55
N ILE A 93 -1.38 -13.38 -32.13
CA ILE A 93 -0.27 -13.57 -31.19
C ILE A 93 -0.80 -13.25 -29.78
N PRO A 94 -0.91 -14.23 -28.86
CA PRO A 94 -1.35 -13.97 -27.50
C PRO A 94 -0.23 -13.26 -26.71
N ILE A 95 -0.58 -12.12 -26.11
CA ILE A 95 0.24 -11.41 -25.13
C ILE A 95 -0.43 -11.50 -23.76
N THR A 96 0.29 -12.03 -22.77
CA THR A 96 -0.18 -12.10 -21.39
C THR A 96 0.39 -10.94 -20.59
N VAL A 97 -0.48 -10.12 -20.02
CA VAL A 97 -0.12 -9.00 -19.14
C VAL A 97 -0.58 -9.30 -17.73
N ASN A 98 0.38 -9.52 -16.83
CA ASN A 98 0.13 -9.69 -15.40
C ASN A 98 -0.14 -8.32 -14.77
N ARG A 99 -1.24 -8.19 -14.01
CA ARG A 99 -1.62 -6.97 -13.28
C ARG A 99 -1.54 -7.21 -11.77
N PHE A 100 -0.89 -6.29 -11.08
CA PHE A 100 -0.67 -6.36 -9.64
C PHE A 100 -1.38 -5.20 -8.95
N ASP A 101 -2.13 -5.50 -7.89
CA ASP A 101 -2.53 -4.52 -6.89
C ASP A 101 -1.35 -4.22 -5.98
N LYS A 102 -1.03 -2.94 -5.86
CA LYS A 102 0.10 -2.46 -5.08
C LYS A 102 -0.39 -1.40 -4.12
N MET A 103 0.06 -1.51 -2.88
CA MET A 103 -0.24 -0.57 -1.82
C MET A 103 1.07 -0.07 -1.23
N ALA A 104 1.19 1.24 -1.07
CA ALA A 104 2.28 1.87 -0.35
C ALA A 104 1.73 2.61 0.85
N VAL A 105 2.32 2.38 2.02
CA VAL A 105 2.03 3.13 3.25
C VAL A 105 3.24 3.98 3.57
N TYR A 106 3.04 5.29 3.71
CA TYR A 106 4.08 6.27 3.96
C TYR A 106 4.13 6.61 5.44
N PHE A 107 5.31 6.60 6.04
CA PHE A 107 5.51 6.90 7.45
C PHE A 107 6.42 8.10 7.64
N ALA A 108 5.97 9.04 8.47
CA ALA A 108 6.78 10.18 8.90
C ALA A 108 7.08 10.10 10.40
N GLU A 109 8.11 10.83 10.80
CA GLU A 109 8.50 10.94 12.20
C GLU A 109 7.45 11.73 12.97
N VAL A 110 7.00 11.18 14.10
CA VAL A 110 6.07 11.86 15.00
C VAL A 110 6.88 12.84 15.84
N PRO A 111 6.46 14.12 15.94
CA PRO A 111 7.08 15.08 16.83
C PRO A 111 7.16 14.51 18.25
N LYS A 112 8.27 14.75 18.94
CA LYS A 112 8.44 14.33 20.33
C LYS A 112 7.59 15.25 21.19
N THR A 113 6.41 14.79 21.61
CA THR A 113 5.50 15.58 22.44
C THR A 113 5.15 14.83 23.72
N GLY A 114 5.15 15.57 24.83
CA GLY A 114 4.82 15.05 26.16
C GLY A 114 5.71 13.90 26.61
N ILE A 115 5.12 12.82 27.12
CA ILE A 115 5.87 11.66 27.66
C ILE A 115 6.08 10.52 26.65
N GLY A 116 5.58 10.65 25.42
CA GLY A 116 5.75 9.64 24.37
C GLY A 116 4.94 8.35 24.53
N VAL A 117 3.67 8.50 24.90
CA VAL A 117 2.70 7.40 24.99
C VAL A 117 1.56 7.59 24.00
N MET A 118 1.02 6.48 23.51
CA MET A 118 -0.24 6.43 22.79
C MET A 118 -1.26 5.86 23.74
N THR A 119 -2.34 6.60 23.95
CA THR A 119 -3.41 6.20 24.85
C THR A 119 -4.58 5.58 24.10
N ARG A 120 -5.45 4.90 24.83
CA ARG A 120 -6.76 4.43 24.40
C ARG A 120 -7.76 4.64 25.53
N ASP A 121 -9.04 4.71 25.17
CA ASP A 121 -10.11 4.67 26.15
C ASP A 121 -10.16 3.32 26.87
N LEU A 122 -10.72 3.34 28.08
CA LEU A 122 -10.92 2.13 28.87
C LEU A 122 -11.98 1.23 28.24
N THR A 123 -11.81 -0.09 28.40
CA THR A 123 -12.86 -1.05 28.07
C THR A 123 -13.96 -1.02 29.14
N PRO A 124 -15.18 -1.53 28.85
CA PRO A 124 -16.26 -1.60 29.85
C PRO A 124 -15.85 -2.35 31.13
N GLU A 125 -15.04 -3.40 31.00
CA GLU A 125 -14.52 -4.19 32.13
C GLU A 125 -13.56 -3.37 33.00
N GLU A 126 -12.67 -2.58 32.39
CA GLU A 126 -11.73 -1.71 33.11
C GLU A 126 -12.46 -0.57 33.82
N VAL A 127 -13.50 0.00 33.19
CA VAL A 127 -14.35 1.02 33.82
C VAL A 127 -15.08 0.43 35.03
N ALA A 128 -15.61 -0.78 34.92
CA ALA A 128 -16.28 -1.45 36.04
C ALA A 128 -15.30 -1.74 37.19
N ALA A 129 -14.08 -2.20 36.88
CA ALA A 129 -13.06 -2.49 37.88
C ALA A 129 -12.51 -1.24 38.59
N LEU A 130 -12.45 -0.10 37.90
CA LEU A 130 -11.94 1.15 38.45
C LEU A 130 -13.03 2.07 39.01
N GLU A 131 -14.30 1.75 38.75
CA GLU A 131 -15.49 2.55 39.07
C GLU A 131 -15.38 4.01 38.60
N THR A 132 -14.57 4.27 37.56
CA THR A 132 -14.33 5.62 37.06
C THR A 132 -14.05 5.61 35.56
N ARG A 133 -14.50 6.70 34.91
CA ARG A 133 -14.13 7.02 33.52
C ARG A 133 -13.00 8.04 33.44
N ARG A 134 -12.57 8.59 34.58
CA ARG A 134 -11.46 9.55 34.69
C ARG A 134 -10.13 8.80 34.78
N ALA A 135 -9.86 8.02 33.75
CA ALA A 135 -8.65 7.25 33.60
C ALA A 135 -8.36 7.03 32.11
N ILE A 136 -7.14 6.67 31.77
CA ILE A 136 -6.80 6.31 30.39
C ILE A 136 -5.81 5.16 30.35
N ALA A 137 -6.00 4.23 29.43
CA ALA A 137 -5.11 3.08 29.28
C ALA A 137 -4.02 3.37 28.24
N ILE A 138 -2.80 2.92 28.52
CA ILE A 138 -1.67 3.08 27.63
C ILE A 138 -1.69 1.97 26.60
N ARG A 139 -1.83 2.33 25.32
CA ARG A 139 -1.83 1.39 24.20
C ARG A 139 -0.41 1.06 23.74
N PHE A 140 0.43 2.07 23.61
CA PHE A 140 1.82 1.90 23.19
C PHE A 140 2.73 2.93 23.87
N VAL A 141 4.00 2.57 24.04
CA VAL A 141 5.06 3.45 24.54
C VAL A 141 6.14 3.56 23.46
N ARG A 142 6.57 4.78 23.14
CA ARG A 142 7.66 5.03 22.18
C ARG A 142 8.98 4.64 22.81
N ASP A 143 9.80 3.88 22.08
CA ASP A 143 11.12 3.47 22.57
C ASP A 143 11.99 4.72 22.80
N ASN A 144 12.78 4.72 23.88
CA ASN A 144 13.59 5.88 24.34
C ASN A 144 12.76 7.15 24.69
N SER A 145 11.47 7.01 25.01
CA SER A 145 10.67 8.12 25.55
C SER A 145 10.82 8.31 27.06
N PRO A 146 10.42 9.48 27.62
CA PRO A 146 10.30 9.68 29.05
C PRO A 146 9.51 8.57 29.74
N ALA A 147 8.37 8.17 29.16
CA ALA A 147 7.57 7.07 29.70
C ALA A 147 8.31 5.72 29.64
N TYR A 148 9.05 5.45 28.56
CA TYR A 148 9.85 4.23 28.44
C TYR A 148 10.95 4.16 29.51
N LEU A 149 11.66 5.28 29.71
CA LEU A 149 12.71 5.38 30.72
C LEU A 149 12.17 5.32 32.16
N ALA A 150 10.90 5.70 32.35
CA ALA A 150 10.19 5.63 33.64
C ALA A 150 9.48 4.28 33.90
N ASP A 151 9.83 3.22 33.15
CA ASP A 151 9.24 1.88 33.25
C ASP A 151 7.71 1.85 33.07
N ILE A 152 7.16 2.74 32.24
CA ILE A 152 5.76 2.69 31.85
C ILE A 152 5.58 1.66 30.75
N LEU A 153 4.57 0.80 30.91
CA LEU A 153 4.32 -0.33 30.04
C LEU A 153 2.98 -0.19 29.29
N PRO A 154 2.85 -0.77 28.09
CA PRO A 154 1.55 -0.97 27.47
C PRO A 154 0.63 -1.77 28.38
N GLY A 155 -0.61 -1.30 28.55
CA GLY A 155 -1.60 -1.88 29.45
C GLY A 155 -1.70 -1.19 30.81
N ASP A 156 -0.75 -0.32 31.18
CA ASP A 156 -0.89 0.50 32.37
C ASP A 156 -2.07 1.47 32.23
N ILE A 157 -2.85 1.64 33.29
CA ILE A 157 -3.99 2.57 33.31
C ILE A 157 -3.63 3.75 34.19
N ILE A 158 -3.56 4.94 33.61
CA ILE A 158 -3.33 6.19 34.34
C ILE A 158 -4.62 6.64 35.01
N THR A 159 -4.60 6.84 36.32
CA THR A 159 -5.75 7.30 37.11
C THR A 159 -5.58 8.72 37.64
N GLN A 160 -4.34 9.17 37.86
CA GLN A 160 -4.05 10.51 38.36
C GLN A 160 -2.79 11.10 37.73
N LEU A 161 -2.76 12.42 37.64
CA LEU A 161 -1.65 13.26 37.18
C LEU A 161 -1.40 14.34 38.23
N ASP A 162 -0.19 14.42 38.78
CA ASP A 162 0.22 15.36 39.82
C ASP A 162 -0.76 15.47 41.01
N GLY A 163 -1.33 14.33 41.41
CA GLY A 163 -2.30 14.23 42.50
C GLY A 163 -3.73 14.65 42.14
N GLN A 164 -4.00 15.05 40.90
CA GLN A 164 -5.35 15.31 40.39
C GLN A 164 -5.88 14.10 39.60
N PRO A 165 -7.20 13.84 39.61
CA PRO A 165 -7.82 12.83 38.75
C PRO A 165 -7.46 13.05 37.28
N PHE A 166 -7.25 11.96 36.52
CA PHE A 166 -6.94 12.07 35.10
C PHE A 166 -8.03 12.84 34.35
N ASP A 167 -7.59 13.82 33.56
CA ASP A 167 -8.43 14.66 32.71
C ASP A 167 -7.81 14.70 31.30
N GLY A 168 -8.60 14.25 30.31
CA GLY A 168 -8.18 14.11 28.92
C GLY A 168 -7.87 15.44 28.22
N GLU A 169 -8.38 16.57 28.71
CA GLU A 169 -8.02 17.89 28.17
C GLU A 169 -6.72 18.39 28.79
N LYS A 170 -6.52 18.16 30.09
CA LYS A 170 -5.38 18.70 30.85
C LYS A 170 -4.11 17.89 30.73
N TRP A 171 -4.17 16.59 30.37
CA TRP A 171 -2.97 15.75 30.31
C TRP A 171 -1.93 16.25 29.30
N LYS A 172 -2.37 16.91 28.22
CA LYS A 172 -1.46 17.50 27.21
C LYS A 172 -0.71 18.71 27.75
N VAL A 173 -1.32 19.44 28.68
CA VAL A 173 -0.77 20.66 29.29
C VAL A 173 0.12 20.32 30.50
N ALA A 174 -0.20 19.23 31.20
CA ALA A 174 0.60 18.73 32.33
C ALA A 174 2.01 18.27 31.92
N ALA A 175 2.21 17.95 30.63
CA ALA A 175 3.49 17.49 30.13
C ALA A 175 4.44 18.67 29.80
N VAL A 176 4.93 19.34 30.84
CA VAL A 176 5.86 20.48 30.73
C VAL A 176 7.29 19.97 30.47
N PRO A 177 7.98 20.43 29.39
CA PRO A 177 9.36 20.07 29.13
C PRO A 177 10.29 20.44 30.29
N GLY A 178 11.18 19.53 30.68
CA GLY A 178 12.12 19.72 31.78
C GLY A 178 11.55 19.49 33.18
N ALA A 179 10.24 19.28 33.32
CA ALA A 179 9.60 18.93 34.59
C ALA A 179 9.49 17.42 34.80
N THR A 180 9.31 17.01 36.05
CA THR A 180 8.95 15.62 36.38
C THR A 180 7.46 15.53 36.60
N LEU A 181 6.77 14.76 35.75
CA LEU A 181 5.34 14.50 35.87
C LEU A 181 5.11 13.31 36.80
N ARG A 182 4.33 13.49 37.87
CA ARG A 182 3.96 12.39 38.77
C ARG A 182 2.67 11.76 38.28
N VAL A 183 2.71 10.46 38.00
CA VAL A 183 1.58 9.73 37.44
C VAL A 183 1.22 8.57 38.36
N GLN A 184 -0.05 8.47 38.75
CA GLN A 184 -0.55 7.26 39.39
C GLN A 184 -1.09 6.33 38.32
N ILE A 185 -0.57 5.10 38.30
CA ILE A 185 -1.00 4.05 37.38
C ILE A 185 -1.58 2.86 38.13
N VAL A 186 -2.39 2.07 37.44
CA VAL A 186 -2.85 0.75 37.86
C VAL A 186 -2.24 -0.29 36.93
N ARG A 187 -1.47 -1.23 37.50
CA ARG A 187 -0.83 -2.35 36.80
C ARG A 187 -1.19 -3.65 37.52
N GLY A 188 -1.92 -4.55 36.86
CA GLY A 188 -2.37 -5.81 37.47
C GLY A 188 -3.25 -5.60 38.71
N GLY A 189 -4.09 -4.57 38.72
CA GLY A 189 -4.95 -4.20 39.86
C GLY A 189 -4.25 -3.45 41.00
N GLN A 190 -2.93 -3.31 40.97
CA GLN A 190 -2.17 -2.57 41.98
C GLN A 190 -1.92 -1.13 41.55
N ARG A 191 -2.16 -0.17 42.45
CA ARG A 191 -1.83 1.24 42.26
C ARG A 191 -0.33 1.46 42.49
N ARG A 192 0.34 2.12 41.54
CA ARG A 192 1.76 2.50 41.62
C ARG A 192 1.90 3.98 41.28
N LEU A 193 2.83 4.65 41.94
CA LEU A 193 3.16 6.04 41.66
C LEU A 193 4.48 6.07 40.89
N MET A 194 4.46 6.66 39.70
CA MET A 194 5.58 6.75 38.78
C MET A 194 5.98 8.20 38.59
N ASN A 195 7.29 8.47 38.61
CA ASN A 195 7.84 9.79 38.36
C ASN A 195 8.46 9.79 36.96
N ILE A 196 7.91 10.58 36.05
CA ILE A 196 8.31 10.60 34.64
C ILE A 196 9.07 11.91 34.36
N PRO A 197 10.41 11.88 34.20
CA PRO A 197 11.18 13.07 33.85
C PRO A 197 10.97 13.40 32.37
N ILE A 198 10.32 14.53 32.07
CA ILE A 198 10.08 14.98 30.71
C ILE A 198 11.36 15.64 30.21
N ALA A 199 12.08 14.98 29.31
CA ALA A 199 13.29 15.52 28.74
C ALA A 199 12.99 16.77 27.89
N ALA A 200 13.92 17.74 27.88
CA ALA A 200 13.73 19.02 27.20
C ALA A 200 13.56 18.89 25.67
N ASP A 201 14.03 17.79 25.09
CA ASP A 201 13.88 17.46 23.67
C ASP A 201 12.50 16.87 23.30
N TRP A 202 11.57 16.78 24.26
CA TRP A 202 10.19 16.30 24.08
C TRP A 202 9.15 17.43 23.97
N HIS A 203 9.51 18.43 23.17
CA HIS A 203 8.63 19.52 22.75
C HIS A 203 8.60 19.59 21.21
N PRO A 204 7.45 19.91 20.58
CA PRO A 204 7.34 20.04 19.12
C PRO A 204 8.10 21.25 18.56
#